data_AF-A0A653DXZ0-F1
#
_entry.id   AF-A0A653DXZ0-F1
#
_cell.length_a   1.000
_cell.length_b   1.000
_cell.length_c   1.000
_cell.angle_alpha   90.00
_cell.angle_beta   90.00
_cell.angle_gamma   90.00
#
_symmetry.space_group_name_H-M   'P 1'
#
loop_
_entity.id
_entity.type
_entity.pdbx_description
1 polymer ?
#
loop_
_entity_poly.entity_id
_entity_poly.type
_entity_poly.pdbx_seq_one_letter_code
_entity_poly.pdbx_strand_id
1 'polypeptide(L)'
;RFRFPLELHLVHYAKEFENLKQALEHPGGVAVFAVLFDLSPDDDEEFEPLVNIIDRLKDKVDQPVNLTNFAVKHFIPRNVAGYYRYEGSLTTPECDEGVTWTVFTNTIPISKEQVKVFDEMRTEDHKILKQNYRSLQSLNERKLYLKRSPVRENYINSASTYKINTSHLYSMVIFSTLYSFKSLFTL
;
A
#
# COMPACT_ATOMS: atom_id res chain seq x y z
N ARG A 1 -17.79 0.31 -15.50
CA ARG A 1 -16.99 0.87 -14.39
C ARG A 1 -16.18 -0.28 -13.81
N PHE A 2 -14.86 -0.15 -13.75
CA PHE A 2 -13.97 -1.22 -13.28
C PHE A 2 -13.58 -0.95 -11.83
N ARG A 3 -13.50 -2.00 -11.00
CA ARG A 3 -13.04 -1.96 -9.61
C ARG A 3 -12.21 -3.22 -9.36
N PHE A 4 -11.06 -3.04 -8.75
CA PHE A 4 -10.21 -4.13 -8.30
C PHE A 4 -10.83 -4.85 -7.08
N PRO A 5 -10.61 -6.17 -6.91
CA PRO A 5 -11.14 -6.92 -5.77
C PRO A 5 -10.74 -6.33 -4.42
N LEU A 6 -9.50 -5.88 -4.26
CA LEU A 6 -8.99 -5.30 -3.01
C LEU A 6 -8.09 -4.08 -3.29
N GLU A 7 -7.95 -3.24 -2.27
CA GLU A 7 -7.02 -2.11 -2.22
C GLU A 7 -6.40 -2.05 -0.82
N LEU A 8 -5.08 -1.93 -0.74
CA LEU A 8 -4.34 -1.78 0.51
C LEU A 8 -3.81 -0.35 0.62
N HIS A 9 -3.96 0.26 1.80
CA HIS A 9 -3.41 1.58 2.12
C HIS A 9 -2.26 1.47 3.12
N LEU A 10 -1.08 1.93 2.71
CA LEU A 10 0.08 2.11 3.59
C LEU A 10 0.15 3.59 3.99
N VAL A 11 -0.33 3.90 5.20
CA VAL A 11 -0.44 5.26 5.72
C VAL A 11 0.86 5.68 6.41
N HIS A 12 1.41 6.83 5.99
CA HIS A 12 2.64 7.40 6.53
C HIS A 12 2.41 8.86 6.90
N TYR A 13 3.10 9.32 7.93
CA TYR A 13 3.18 10.74 8.27
C TYR A 13 4.63 11.16 8.49
N ALA A 14 4.93 12.43 8.24
CA ALA A 14 6.28 12.96 8.31
C ALA A 14 6.83 12.89 9.75
N LYS A 15 8.11 12.51 9.87
CA LYS A 15 8.74 12.15 11.16
C LYS A 15 8.85 13.32 12.15
N GLU A 16 8.78 14.54 11.64
CA GLU A 16 8.80 15.78 12.42
C GLU A 16 7.52 15.98 13.23
N PHE A 17 6.44 15.28 12.89
CA PHE A 17 5.18 15.33 13.63
C PHE A 17 5.11 14.20 14.64
N GLU A 18 4.53 14.49 15.80
CA GLU A 18 4.38 13.53 16.89
C GLU A 18 3.38 12.42 16.54
N ASN A 19 2.33 12.78 15.80
CA ASN A 19 1.22 11.91 15.47
C ASN A 19 0.56 12.32 14.15
N LEU A 20 -0.29 11.43 13.63
CA LEU A 20 -1.01 11.61 12.37
C LEU A 20 -1.89 12.87 12.39
N LYS A 21 -2.55 13.18 13.52
CA LYS A 21 -3.45 14.33 13.63
C LYS A 21 -2.70 15.64 13.39
N GLN A 22 -1.54 15.81 14.03
CA GLN A 22 -0.69 16.97 13.80
C GLN A 22 -0.23 17.03 12.34
N ALA A 23 0.14 15.91 11.75
CA ALA A 23 0.62 15.87 10.37
C ALA A 23 -0.45 16.28 9.34
N LEU A 24 -1.73 15.97 9.60
CA LEU A 24 -2.85 16.36 8.73
C LEU A 24 -3.08 17.89 8.69
N GLU A 25 -2.63 18.62 9.71
CA GLU A 25 -2.71 20.09 9.75
C GLU A 25 -1.70 20.75 8.79
N HIS A 26 -0.80 19.98 8.16
CA HIS A 26 0.26 20.47 7.32
C HIS A 26 0.23 19.85 5.91
N PRO A 27 0.29 20.67 4.84
CA PRO A 27 0.41 20.16 3.47
C PRO A 27 1.62 19.24 3.30
N GLY A 28 1.38 18.03 2.79
CA GLY A 28 2.42 17.01 2.61
C GLY A 28 2.88 16.33 3.91
N GLY A 29 2.23 16.61 5.04
CA GLY A 29 2.51 15.94 6.31
C GLY A 29 2.08 14.47 6.32
N VAL A 30 1.12 14.08 5.47
CA VAL A 30 0.62 12.71 5.35
C VAL A 30 0.75 12.22 3.91
N ALA A 31 1.23 10.98 3.76
CA ALA A 31 1.31 10.29 2.48
C ALA A 31 0.68 8.90 2.58
N VAL A 32 -0.16 8.55 1.61
CA VAL A 32 -0.75 7.22 1.49
C VAL A 32 -0.25 6.57 0.21
N PHE A 33 0.27 5.35 0.33
CA PHE A 33 0.55 4.49 -0.81
C PHE A 33 -0.56 3.46 -0.95
N ALA A 34 -1.24 3.49 -2.09
CA ALA A 34 -2.32 2.58 -2.43
C ALA A 34 -1.81 1.50 -3.38
N VAL A 35 -2.09 0.25 -3.02
CA VAL A 35 -1.77 -0.95 -3.80
C VAL A 35 -3.07 -1.63 -4.19
N LEU A 36 -3.23 -1.84 -5.49
CA LEU A 36 -4.42 -2.48 -6.05
C LEU A 36 -4.12 -3.96 -6.28
N PHE A 37 -5.11 -4.82 -6.03
CA PHE A 37 -5.01 -6.26 -6.27
C PHE A 37 -5.80 -6.64 -7.50
N ASP A 38 -5.30 -7.52 -8.35
CA ASP A 38 -6.02 -7.99 -9.54
C ASP A 38 -6.19 -9.51 -9.52
N LEU A 39 -7.33 -9.99 -10.04
CA LEU A 39 -7.64 -11.41 -9.97
C LEU A 39 -6.68 -12.24 -10.83
N SER A 40 -6.05 -13.23 -10.21
CA SER A 40 -5.27 -14.28 -10.88
C SER A 40 -5.99 -15.63 -10.83
N PRO A 41 -5.67 -16.55 -11.76
CA PRO A 41 -6.15 -17.93 -11.68
C PRO A 41 -5.59 -18.70 -10.47
N ASP A 42 -4.35 -18.38 -10.09
CA ASP A 42 -3.58 -19.07 -9.06
C ASP A 42 -3.34 -18.14 -7.86
N ASP A 43 -3.11 -18.76 -6.69
CA ASP A 43 -2.71 -18.05 -5.46
C ASP A 43 -1.35 -17.35 -5.64
N ASP A 44 -1.21 -16.17 -5.05
CA ASP A 44 0.10 -15.53 -4.92
C ASP A 44 0.78 -15.96 -3.61
N GLU A 45 1.79 -16.83 -3.73
CA GLU A 45 2.61 -17.30 -2.61
C GLU A 45 3.31 -16.15 -1.86
N GLU A 46 3.61 -15.02 -2.52
CA GLU A 46 4.20 -13.85 -1.85
C GLU A 46 3.19 -13.13 -0.97
N PHE A 47 1.88 -13.31 -1.24
CA PHE A 47 0.78 -12.70 -0.51
C PHE A 47 0.20 -13.60 0.59
N GLU A 48 0.45 -14.91 0.51
CA GLU A 48 0.04 -15.90 1.52
C GLU A 48 0.32 -15.48 2.97
N PRO A 49 1.48 -14.90 3.33
CA PRO A 49 1.70 -14.44 4.69
C PRO A 49 0.64 -13.44 5.18
N LEU A 50 0.16 -12.54 4.32
CA LEU A 50 -0.90 -11.60 4.69
C LEU A 50 -2.25 -12.31 4.82
N VAL A 51 -2.59 -13.18 3.86
CA VAL A 51 -3.85 -13.95 3.90
C VAL A 51 -3.95 -14.74 5.21
N ASN A 52 -2.87 -15.41 5.62
CA ASN A 52 -2.80 -16.16 6.87
C ASN A 52 -2.90 -15.26 8.12
N ILE A 53 -2.38 -14.03 8.06
CA ILE A 53 -2.54 -13.06 9.14
C ILE A 53 -4.02 -12.65 9.26
N ILE A 54 -4.66 -12.33 8.15
CA ILE A 54 -6.07 -11.88 8.13
C ILE A 54 -7.00 -13.00 8.62
N ASP A 55 -6.79 -14.23 8.16
CA ASP A 55 -7.58 -15.38 8.61
C ASP A 55 -7.48 -15.59 10.13
N ARG A 56 -6.28 -15.40 10.71
CA ARG A 56 -6.06 -15.47 12.17
C ARG A 56 -6.72 -14.31 12.94
N LEU A 57 -6.95 -13.18 12.29
CA LEU A 57 -7.46 -11.95 12.90
C LEU A 57 -8.96 -11.76 12.74
N LYS A 58 -9.64 -12.52 11.88
CA LYS A 58 -11.06 -12.31 11.52
C LYS A 58 -12.03 -12.25 12.69
N ASP A 59 -11.72 -12.94 13.80
CA ASP A 59 -12.53 -12.97 15.03
C ASP A 59 -11.88 -12.24 16.22
N LYS A 60 -10.76 -11.53 16.00
CA LYS A 60 -9.94 -10.90 17.05
C LYS A 60 -9.95 -9.38 17.00
N VAL A 61 -11.09 -8.81 16.61
CA VAL A 61 -11.30 -7.36 16.58
C VAL A 61 -10.91 -6.77 17.95
N ASP A 62 -10.12 -5.70 17.94
CA ASP A 62 -9.57 -4.99 19.11
C ASP A 62 -8.58 -5.74 20.00
N GLN A 63 -8.08 -6.90 19.57
CA GLN A 63 -7.05 -7.62 20.31
C GLN A 63 -5.67 -7.38 19.71
N PRO A 64 -4.67 -6.92 20.50
CA PRO A 64 -3.31 -6.81 20.00
C PRO A 64 -2.77 -8.19 19.65
N VAL A 65 -2.28 -8.35 18.42
CA VAL A 65 -1.66 -9.60 17.95
C VAL A 65 -0.22 -9.34 17.55
N ASN A 66 0.69 -10.15 18.10
CA ASN A 66 2.08 -10.15 17.70
C ASN A 66 2.23 -10.83 16.34
N LEU A 67 2.65 -10.06 15.34
CA LEU A 67 3.01 -10.57 14.03
C LEU A 67 4.52 -10.88 14.03
N THR A 68 4.89 -12.14 13.79
CA THR A 68 6.27 -12.56 13.54
C THR A 68 6.52 -12.68 12.04
N ASN A 69 7.75 -12.48 11.58
CA ASN A 69 8.15 -12.59 10.16
C ASN A 69 7.36 -11.67 9.20
N PHE A 70 6.97 -10.49 9.67
CA PHE A 70 6.28 -9.49 8.87
C PHE A 70 7.27 -8.67 8.03
N ALA A 71 7.14 -8.69 6.70
CA ALA A 71 7.97 -7.86 5.81
C ALA A 71 7.11 -7.00 4.87
N VAL A 72 7.34 -5.68 4.90
CA VAL A 72 6.61 -4.69 4.09
C VAL A 72 6.69 -4.98 2.59
N LYS A 73 7.73 -5.68 2.12
CA LYS A 73 7.88 -6.08 0.72
C LYS A 73 6.70 -6.92 0.19
N HIS A 74 6.01 -7.67 1.05
CA HIS A 74 4.83 -8.48 0.68
C HIS A 74 3.59 -7.63 0.38
N PHE A 75 3.65 -6.33 0.68
CA PHE A 75 2.55 -5.39 0.62
C PHE A 75 2.71 -4.36 -0.49
N ILE A 76 3.77 -4.47 -1.29
CA ILE A 76 4.06 -3.54 -2.38
C ILE A 76 4.24 -4.32 -3.69
N PRO A 77 3.83 -3.77 -4.84
CA PRO A 77 4.05 -4.43 -6.12
C PRO A 77 5.54 -4.64 -6.38
N ARG A 78 5.89 -5.73 -7.10
CA ARG A 78 7.28 -6.02 -7.52
C ARG A 78 7.93 -4.86 -8.29
N ASN A 79 7.14 -4.01 -8.95
CA ASN A 79 7.61 -2.81 -9.61
C ASN A 79 6.77 -1.59 -9.16
N VAL A 80 7.44 -0.69 -8.44
CA VAL A 80 6.88 0.55 -7.89
C VAL A 80 7.21 1.79 -8.73
N ALA A 81 7.81 1.61 -9.90
CA ALA A 81 8.32 2.72 -10.71
C ALA A 81 7.22 3.56 -11.36
N GLY A 82 6.08 2.92 -11.65
CA GLY A 82 4.88 3.58 -12.20
C GLY A 82 3.81 3.82 -11.12
N TYR A 83 3.29 5.04 -11.07
CA TYR A 83 2.22 5.42 -10.14
C TYR A 83 1.48 6.68 -10.60
N TYR A 84 0.26 6.82 -10.11
CA TYR A 84 -0.47 8.08 -10.07
C TYR A 84 -0.19 8.81 -8.75
N ARG A 85 -0.12 10.13 -8.79
CA ARG A 85 0.10 11.00 -7.64
C ARG A 85 -0.90 12.15 -7.66
N TYR A 86 -1.60 12.38 -6.55
CA TYR A 86 -2.52 13.50 -6.38
C TYR A 86 -2.69 13.89 -4.91
N GLU A 87 -3.19 15.10 -4.67
CA GLU A 87 -3.60 15.56 -3.34
C GLU A 87 -5.07 15.21 -3.08
N GLY A 88 -5.35 14.64 -1.92
CA GLY A 88 -6.68 14.15 -1.55
C GLY A 88 -6.92 14.22 -0.04
N SER A 89 -7.80 13.33 0.42
CA SER A 89 -8.19 13.21 1.81
C SER A 89 -8.08 11.78 2.30
N LEU A 90 -8.26 11.59 3.61
CA LEU A 90 -8.55 10.28 4.18
C LEU A 90 -9.86 9.71 3.60
N THR A 91 -9.91 8.39 3.45
CA THR A 91 -11.08 7.64 2.95
C THR A 91 -12.03 7.20 4.04
N THR A 92 -11.68 7.44 5.31
CA THR A 92 -12.48 7.21 6.52
C THR A 92 -12.94 8.55 7.12
N PRO A 93 -14.03 8.59 7.91
CA PRO A 93 -14.34 9.75 8.75
C PRO A 93 -13.14 10.12 9.63
N GLU A 94 -12.75 11.38 9.81
CA GLU A 94 -13.40 12.68 9.50
C GLU A 94 -13.12 13.24 8.09
N CYS A 95 -12.59 12.41 7.18
CA CYS A 95 -12.30 12.79 5.79
C CYS A 95 -11.30 13.96 5.62
N ASP A 96 -10.36 14.11 6.55
CA ASP A 96 -9.35 15.18 6.54
C ASP A 96 -8.60 15.27 5.20
N GLU A 97 -8.49 16.49 4.67
CA GLU A 97 -7.75 16.80 3.45
C GLU A 97 -6.24 16.96 3.72
N GLY A 98 -5.45 17.12 2.66
CA GLY A 98 -3.98 17.32 2.77
C GLY A 98 -3.16 16.03 2.70
N VAL A 99 -3.77 14.95 2.21
CA VAL A 99 -3.11 13.64 2.03
C VAL A 99 -2.51 13.54 0.63
N THR A 100 -1.20 13.31 0.55
CA THR A 100 -0.53 13.01 -0.70
C THR A 100 -0.72 11.53 -1.08
N TRP A 101 -1.56 11.25 -2.06
CA TRP A 101 -1.87 9.89 -2.52
C TRP A 101 -0.93 9.40 -3.61
N THR A 102 -0.41 8.18 -3.45
CA THR A 102 0.38 7.46 -4.46
C THR A 102 -0.30 6.15 -4.79
N VAL A 103 -0.92 6.04 -5.97
CA VAL A 103 -1.57 4.80 -6.41
C VAL A 103 -0.67 4.11 -7.42
N PHE A 104 -0.11 2.95 -7.07
CA PHE A 104 0.77 2.24 -8.00
C PHE A 104 0.00 1.76 -9.23
N THR A 105 0.66 1.82 -10.40
CA THR A 105 0.05 1.32 -11.66
C THR A 105 0.10 -0.20 -11.75
N ASN A 106 1.03 -0.83 -11.05
CA ASN A 106 1.18 -2.27 -11.03
C ASN A 106 0.38 -2.84 -9.85
N THR A 107 -0.33 -3.93 -10.12
CA THR A 107 -1.16 -4.63 -9.14
C THR A 107 -0.41 -5.80 -8.52
N ILE A 108 -0.93 -6.29 -7.40
CA ILE A 108 -0.56 -7.59 -6.83
C ILE A 108 -1.59 -8.63 -7.30
N PRO A 109 -1.18 -9.77 -7.86
CA PRO A 109 -2.13 -10.83 -8.22
C PRO A 109 -2.73 -11.46 -6.96
N ILE A 110 -4.01 -11.82 -7.04
CA ILE A 110 -4.70 -12.51 -5.94
C ILE A 110 -5.75 -13.48 -6.50
N SER A 111 -5.83 -14.69 -5.95
CA SER A 111 -6.87 -15.63 -6.36
C SER A 111 -8.24 -15.30 -5.75
N LYS A 112 -9.29 -15.92 -6.26
CA LYS A 112 -10.63 -15.80 -5.65
C LYS A 112 -10.67 -16.41 -4.25
N GLU A 113 -9.90 -17.47 -4.03
CA GLU A 113 -9.80 -18.19 -2.77
C GLU A 113 -9.16 -17.31 -1.70
N GLN A 114 -8.07 -16.62 -2.04
CA GLN A 114 -7.41 -15.65 -1.16
C GLN A 114 -8.31 -14.45 -0.84
N VAL A 115 -9.10 -13.97 -1.81
CA VAL A 115 -10.06 -12.86 -1.57
C VAL A 115 -11.17 -13.25 -0.58
N LYS A 116 -11.65 -14.50 -0.60
CA LYS A 116 -12.75 -14.96 0.30
C LYS A 116 -12.40 -14.82 1.79
N VAL A 117 -11.12 -14.87 2.15
CA VAL A 117 -10.69 -14.68 3.55
C VAL A 117 -11.12 -13.30 4.09
N PHE A 118 -11.18 -12.29 3.22
CA PHE A 118 -11.62 -10.94 3.60
C PHE A 118 -13.14 -10.86 3.82
N ASP A 119 -13.92 -11.72 3.17
CA ASP A 119 -15.39 -11.77 3.33
C ASP A 119 -15.82 -12.31 4.70
N GLU A 120 -14.90 -12.94 5.44
CA GLU A 120 -15.14 -13.47 6.78
C GLU A 120 -14.75 -12.49 7.90
N MET A 121 -14.13 -11.35 7.57
CA MET A 121 -13.73 -10.36 8.57
C MET A 121 -14.94 -9.78 9.29
N ARG A 122 -14.77 -9.51 10.59
CA ARG A 122 -15.83 -8.97 11.44
C ARG A 122 -15.53 -7.57 11.95
N THR A 123 -16.59 -6.83 12.22
CA THR A 123 -16.58 -5.57 12.98
C THR A 123 -16.62 -5.83 14.48
N GLU A 124 -16.42 -4.79 15.29
CA GLU A 124 -16.45 -4.86 16.77
C GLU A 124 -17.77 -5.41 17.30
N ASP A 125 -18.89 -5.13 16.62
CA ASP A 125 -20.22 -5.65 16.94
C ASP A 125 -20.48 -7.06 16.36
N HIS A 126 -19.41 -7.78 16.00
CA HIS A 126 -19.37 -9.15 15.49
C HIS A 126 -20.15 -9.41 14.19
N LYS A 127 -20.46 -8.35 13.43
CA LYS A 127 -21.07 -8.47 12.11
C LYS A 127 -20.01 -8.67 11.05
N ILE A 128 -20.39 -9.30 9.94
CA ILE A 128 -19.51 -9.39 8.77
C ILE A 128 -19.25 -7.99 8.24
N LEU A 129 -17.97 -7.64 8.10
CA LEU A 129 -17.53 -6.40 7.47
C LEU A 129 -17.88 -6.48 5.99
N LYS A 130 -18.77 -5.59 5.54
CA LYS A 130 -19.21 -5.54 4.15
C LYS A 130 -18.95 -4.17 3.57
N GLN A 131 -18.45 -4.13 2.33
CA GLN A 131 -18.32 -2.92 1.53
C GLN A 131 -17.59 -1.79 2.28
N ASN A 132 -16.42 -2.09 2.84
CA ASN A 132 -15.53 -1.15 3.52
C ASN A 132 -14.77 -0.23 2.53
N TYR A 133 -15.50 0.41 1.61
CA TYR A 133 -14.91 1.34 0.65
C TYR A 133 -15.74 2.61 0.53
N ARG A 134 -15.06 3.73 0.28
CA ARG A 134 -15.72 5.01 -0.04
C ARG A 134 -16.13 5.06 -1.52
N SER A 135 -17.24 5.74 -1.82
CA SER A 135 -17.63 6.03 -3.19
C SER A 135 -16.61 6.97 -3.86
N LEU A 136 -16.49 6.88 -5.20
CA LEU A 136 -15.63 7.79 -5.95
C LEU A 136 -16.09 9.24 -5.73
N GLN A 137 -15.13 10.10 -5.43
CA GLN A 137 -15.33 11.54 -5.31
C GLN A 137 -14.96 12.23 -6.62
N SER A 138 -15.60 13.35 -6.90
CA SER A 138 -15.30 14.17 -8.08
C SER A 138 -13.84 14.62 -8.06
N LEU A 139 -13.16 14.54 -9.20
CA LEU A 139 -11.81 15.08 -9.34
C LEU A 139 -11.78 16.60 -9.10
N ASN A 140 -12.90 17.27 -9.42
CA ASN A 140 -13.02 18.71 -9.50
C ASN A 140 -11.94 19.23 -10.45
N GLU A 141 -11.06 20.11 -9.97
CA GLU A 141 -9.96 20.70 -10.76
C GLU A 141 -8.58 20.22 -10.30
N ARG A 142 -8.53 19.18 -9.46
CA ARG A 142 -7.26 18.67 -8.92
C ARG A 142 -6.40 18.06 -10.02
N LYS A 143 -5.10 18.33 -9.95
CA LYS A 143 -4.11 17.76 -10.87
C LYS A 143 -3.79 16.33 -10.47
N LEU A 144 -3.85 15.44 -11.45
CA LEU A 144 -3.39 14.06 -11.34
C LEU A 144 -2.08 13.93 -12.13
N TYR A 145 -1.02 13.49 -11.46
CA TYR A 145 0.28 13.27 -12.08
C TYR A 145 0.46 11.78 -12.33
N LEU A 146 0.86 11.41 -13.55
CA LEU A 146 1.23 10.04 -13.89
C LEU A 146 2.74 9.97 -14.07
N LYS A 147 3.40 9.17 -13.22
CA LYS A 147 4.74 8.67 -13.51
C LYS A 147 4.60 7.33 -14.20
N ARG A 148 5.06 7.24 -15.44
CA ARG A 148 5.10 5.97 -16.17
C ARG A 148 6.25 5.13 -15.67
N SER A 149 6.02 3.83 -15.44
CA SER A 149 7.12 2.89 -15.25
C SER A 149 8.01 2.95 -16.50
N PRO A 150 9.35 2.93 -16.37
CA PRO A 150 10.18 2.66 -17.52
C PRO A 150 9.70 1.33 -18.10
N VAL A 151 9.40 1.35 -19.41
CA VAL A 151 9.11 0.13 -20.16
C VAL A 151 10.32 -0.79 -19.95
N ARG A 152 10.10 -2.07 -19.64
CA ARG A 152 11.16 -3.06 -19.86
C ARG A 152 11.42 -3.03 -21.37
N GLU A 153 12.41 -2.26 -21.82
CA GLU A 153 13.04 -2.56 -23.10
C GLU A 153 13.44 -4.04 -23.02
N ASN A 154 12.99 -4.82 -23.99
CA ASN A 154 13.26 -6.25 -24.05
C ASN A 154 14.75 -6.48 -23.77
N TYR A 155 15.03 -7.20 -22.69
CA TYR A 155 16.38 -7.59 -22.31
C TYR A 155 16.86 -8.62 -23.35
N ILE A 156 17.37 -8.13 -24.48
CA ILE A 156 18.26 -8.93 -25.31
C ILE A 156 19.52 -9.11 -24.47
N ASN A 157 19.80 -10.35 -24.10
CA ASN A 157 21.01 -10.76 -23.40
C ASN A 157 22.25 -10.15 -24.06
N SER A 158 22.72 -9.04 -23.51
CA SER A 158 24.09 -8.60 -23.65
C SER A 158 24.59 -8.36 -22.25
N ALA A 159 25.39 -9.32 -21.75
CA ALA A 159 26.09 -9.18 -20.48
C ALA A 159 26.96 -7.93 -20.57
N SER A 160 26.48 -6.86 -19.94
CA SER A 160 27.22 -5.61 -19.83
C SER A 160 27.82 -5.57 -18.44
N THR A 161 29.14 -5.75 -18.35
CA THR A 161 29.89 -5.59 -17.10
C THR A 161 29.93 -4.11 -16.74
N TYR A 162 29.15 -3.70 -15.73
CA TYR A 162 29.21 -2.35 -15.20
C TYR A 162 30.17 -2.28 -14.01
N LYS A 163 31.22 -1.47 -14.12
CA LYS A 163 32.07 -1.10 -12.98
C LYS A 163 31.35 -0.02 -12.18
N ILE A 164 30.82 -0.38 -11.01
CA ILE A 164 30.17 0.56 -10.10
C ILE A 164 31.22 1.12 -9.15
N ASN A 165 31.27 2.46 -9.05
CA ASN A 165 32.16 3.17 -8.13
C ASN A 165 31.64 3.07 -6.70
N THR A 166 32.52 2.81 -5.73
CA THR A 166 32.18 2.46 -4.34
C THR A 166 31.44 3.58 -3.58
N SER A 167 31.47 4.81 -4.08
CA SER A 167 30.70 5.94 -3.52
C SER A 167 29.18 5.86 -3.79
N HIS A 168 28.74 5.18 -4.85
CA HIS A 168 27.31 5.05 -5.16
C HIS A 168 26.59 4.01 -4.30
N LEU A 169 27.33 3.01 -3.78
CA LEU A 169 26.79 1.98 -2.87
C LEU A 169 26.39 2.57 -1.52
N TYR A 170 27.03 3.65 -1.06
CA TYR A 170 26.64 4.31 0.18
C TYR A 170 25.27 5.00 0.09
N SER A 171 24.84 5.48 -1.08
CA SER A 171 23.51 6.11 -1.20
C SER A 171 22.34 5.11 -1.23
N MET A 172 22.57 3.87 -1.67
CA MET A 172 21.52 2.84 -1.71
C MET A 172 21.33 2.12 -0.37
N VAL A 173 22.33 2.11 0.51
CA VAL A 173 22.25 1.46 1.83
C VAL A 173 21.82 2.43 2.95
N ILE A 174 21.89 3.74 2.72
CA ILE A 174 21.48 4.74 3.73
C ILE A 174 19.96 4.94 3.79
N PHE A 175 19.20 4.59 2.74
CA PHE A 175 17.73 4.62 2.82
C PHE A 175 17.10 3.40 3.51
N SER A 176 17.85 2.32 3.78
CA SER A 176 17.36 1.17 4.54
C SER A 176 17.61 1.27 6.05
N THR A 177 18.33 2.30 6.52
CA THR A 177 18.75 2.43 7.93
C THR A 177 18.30 3.74 8.59
N LEU A 178 17.12 4.24 8.22
CA LEU A 178 16.39 5.22 9.01
C LEU A 178 15.02 4.64 9.40
N TYR A 179 15.02 3.98 10.56
CA TYR A 179 13.90 3.82 11.49
C TYR A 179 12.99 5.07 11.49
N SER A 180 11.66 5.01 11.56
CA SER A 180 10.81 4.17 12.40
C SER A 180 9.41 4.10 11.77
N PHE A 181 8.96 2.91 11.36
CA PHE A 181 7.59 2.70 10.91
C PHE A 181 6.65 2.67 12.13
N LYS A 182 5.92 3.76 12.39
CA LYS A 182 4.60 3.68 13.01
C LYS A 182 3.58 3.59 11.88
N SER A 183 3.55 2.43 11.23
CA SER A 183 2.52 2.12 10.24
C SER A 183 1.24 1.81 11.01
N LEU A 184 0.32 2.79 11.07
CA LEU A 184 -1.04 2.54 11.51
C LEU A 184 -1.73 1.81 10.36
N PHE A 185 -1.80 0.48 10.44
CA PHE A 185 -2.68 -0.29 9.57
C PHE A 185 -4.10 0.15 9.88
N THR A 186 -4.74 0.82 8.93
CA THR A 186 -6.19 1.02 8.98
C THR A 186 -6.76 0.12 7.89
N LEU A 187 -7.51 -0.89 8.33
CA LEU A 187 -8.30 -1.81 7.49
C LEU A 187 -9.40 -1.08 6.72
#